data_AF-A0A3S3LMD9-F1
#
_entry.id   AF-A0A3S3LMD9-F1
#
_cell.length_a   1.000
_cell.length_b   1.000
_cell.length_c   1.000
_cell.angle_alpha   90.00
_cell.angle_beta   90.00
_cell.angle_gamma   90.00
#
_symmetry.space_group_name_H-M   'P 1'
#
loop_
_entity.id
_entity.type
_entity.pdbx_description
1 polymer ?
#
loop_
_entity_poly.entity_id
_entity_poly.type
_entity_poly.pdbx_seq_one_letter_code
_entity_poly.pdbx_strand_id
1 'polypeptide(L)'
;MPQEITVDFSEQIAKAQTKIDRLQDMIHDVRDQKIVLDDIKNNHIPRDTKFGFNLVGVYKCFIKIDVGTLIPLLEQNIEDNTALINELAKELGIEVE
;
A
#
# COMPACT_ATOMS: atom_id res chain seq x y z
N MET A 1 6.66 10.99 -48.13
CA MET A 1 7.05 9.93 -47.19
C MET A 1 6.47 10.28 -45.83
N PRO A 2 5.66 9.41 -45.19
CA PRO A 2 5.24 9.65 -43.82
C PRO A 2 6.46 9.49 -42.91
N GLN A 3 6.75 10.47 -42.06
CA GLN A 3 7.74 10.33 -41.02
C GLN A 3 7.11 9.48 -39.90
N GLU A 4 7.64 8.30 -39.65
CA GLU A 4 7.31 7.54 -38.44
C GLU A 4 7.89 8.29 -37.25
N ILE A 5 7.02 8.89 -36.44
CA ILE A 5 7.41 9.44 -35.14
C ILE A 5 7.42 8.27 -34.17
N THR A 6 8.60 7.75 -33.87
CA THR A 6 8.78 6.78 -32.79
C THR A 6 8.75 7.55 -31.46
N VAL A 7 7.68 7.38 -30.68
CA VAL A 7 7.57 7.95 -29.33
C VAL A 7 8.19 6.96 -28.34
N ASP A 8 9.17 7.41 -27.56
CA ASP A 8 9.79 6.63 -26.49
C ASP A 8 8.99 6.77 -25.18
N PHE A 9 8.53 5.64 -24.66
CA PHE A 9 7.77 5.55 -23.41
C PHE A 9 8.59 5.00 -22.23
N SER A 10 9.90 4.75 -22.41
CA SER A 10 10.75 4.07 -21.42
C SER A 10 10.76 4.76 -20.05
N GLU A 11 10.79 6.09 -20.02
CA GLU A 11 10.75 6.85 -18.75
C GLU A 11 9.40 6.70 -18.03
N GLN A 12 8.29 6.66 -18.77
CA GLN A 12 6.96 6.51 -18.19
C GLN A 12 6.77 5.11 -17.60
N ILE A 13 7.27 4.09 -18.31
CA ILE A 13 7.30 2.70 -17.85
C ILE A 13 8.11 2.59 -16.57
N ALA A 14 9.34 3.11 -16.53
CA ALA A 14 10.19 3.06 -15.34
C ALA A 14 9.56 3.74 -14.11
N LYS A 15 8.87 4.87 -14.31
CA LYS A 15 8.15 5.57 -13.24
C LYS A 15 6.98 4.77 -12.69
N ALA A 16 6.24 4.09 -13.57
CA ALA A 16 5.11 3.26 -13.16
C ALA A 16 5.58 1.99 -12.44
N GLN A 17 6.67 1.35 -12.91
CA GLN A 17 7.32 0.23 -12.20
C GLN A 17 7.72 0.64 -10.77
N THR A 18 8.40 1.79 -10.63
CA THR A 18 8.83 2.32 -9.32
C THR A 18 7.63 2.58 -8.39
N LYS A 19 6.47 2.96 -8.94
CA LYS A 19 5.25 3.13 -8.14
C LYS A 19 4.67 1.80 -7.68
N ILE A 20 4.67 0.79 -8.55
CA ILE A 20 4.22 -0.57 -8.21
C ILE A 20 5.08 -1.12 -7.06
N ASP A 21 6.41 -1.04 -7.19
CA ASP A 21 7.34 -1.52 -6.15
C ASP A 21 7.04 -0.86 -4.79
N ARG A 22 6.84 0.46 -4.79
CA ARG A 22 6.50 1.22 -3.57
C ARG A 22 5.15 0.81 -2.97
N LEU A 23 4.14 0.56 -3.80
CA LEU A 23 2.83 0.12 -3.32
C LEU A 23 2.90 -1.30 -2.75
N GLN A 24 3.74 -2.18 -3.32
CA GLN A 24 4.00 -3.52 -2.78
C GLN A 24 4.69 -3.45 -1.40
N ASP A 25 5.71 -2.60 -1.25
CA ASP A 25 6.36 -2.36 0.04
C ASP A 25 5.35 -1.85 1.09
N MET A 26 4.46 -0.93 0.71
CA MET A 26 3.41 -0.42 1.60
C MET A 26 2.43 -1.51 2.03
N ILE A 27 2.01 -2.38 1.11
CA ILE A 27 1.14 -3.51 1.43
C ILE A 27 1.84 -4.44 2.43
N HIS A 28 3.13 -4.69 2.27
CA HIS A 28 3.91 -5.49 3.21
C HIS A 28 3.91 -4.87 4.62
N ASP A 29 4.23 -3.58 4.73
CA ASP A 29 4.23 -2.84 6.00
C ASP A 29 2.86 -2.89 6.70
N VAL A 30 1.77 -2.74 5.93
CA VAL A 30 0.41 -2.76 6.47
C VAL A 30 0.02 -4.18 6.92
N ARG A 31 0.44 -5.23 6.21
CA ARG A 31 0.24 -6.63 6.64
C ARG A 31 0.94 -6.93 7.95
N ASP A 32 2.19 -6.51 8.12
CA ASP A 32 2.93 -6.68 9.37
C ASP A 32 2.25 -5.97 10.55
N GLN A 33 1.79 -4.73 10.32
CA GLN A 33 1.05 -3.98 11.34
C GLN A 33 -0.25 -4.68 11.73
N LYS A 34 -0.99 -5.25 10.76
CA LYS A 34 -2.22 -5.98 11.01
C LYS A 34 -1.98 -7.23 11.86
N ILE A 35 -0.94 -8.03 11.57
CA ILE A 35 -0.61 -9.23 12.36
C ILE A 35 -0.43 -8.87 13.84
N VAL A 36 0.32 -7.80 14.12
CA VAL A 36 0.52 -7.32 15.50
C VAL A 36 -0.80 -6.88 16.14
N LEU A 37 -1.69 -6.25 15.38
CA LEU A 37 -2.99 -5.80 15.87
C LEU A 37 -3.97 -6.96 16.13
N ASP A 38 -3.93 -8.01 15.32
CA ASP A 38 -4.74 -9.22 15.53
C ASP A 38 -4.33 -9.92 16.84
N ASP A 39 -3.03 -10.02 17.12
CA ASP A 39 -2.52 -10.51 18.41
C ASP A 39 -2.98 -9.63 19.57
N ILE A 40 -2.94 -8.31 19.38
CA ILE A 40 -3.38 -7.32 20.37
C ILE A 40 -4.89 -7.41 20.63
N LYS A 41 -5.71 -7.58 19.59
CA LYS A 41 -7.17 -7.69 19.71
C LYS A 41 -7.60 -8.85 20.60
N ASN A 42 -6.83 -9.94 20.58
CA ASN A 42 -7.09 -11.12 21.40
C ASN A 42 -6.65 -10.94 22.88
N ASN A 43 -5.97 -9.83 23.20
CA ASN A 43 -5.51 -9.49 24.54
C ASN A 43 -6.36 -8.33 25.14
N HIS A 44 -6.48 -8.28 26.47
CA HIS A 44 -7.26 -7.23 27.14
C HIS A 44 -6.50 -5.89 27.12
N ILE A 45 -6.61 -5.15 26.02
CA ILE A 45 -5.91 -3.88 25.81
C ILE A 45 -6.78 -2.71 26.27
N PRO A 46 -6.24 -1.75 27.05
CA PRO A 46 -6.97 -0.57 27.43
C PRO A 46 -7.46 0.21 26.22
N ARG A 47 -8.73 0.65 26.25
CA ARG A 47 -9.36 1.46 25.20
C ARG A 47 -8.59 2.75 24.84
N ASP A 48 -7.74 3.22 25.75
CA ASP A 48 -6.95 4.45 25.59
C ASP A 48 -5.56 4.23 24.98
N THR A 49 -5.25 3.00 24.59
CA THR A 49 -3.98 2.65 23.94
C THR A 49 -3.85 3.42 22.62
N LYS A 50 -2.74 4.14 22.48
CA LYS A 50 -2.38 4.83 21.22
C LYS A 50 -1.49 3.90 20.41
N PHE A 51 -1.83 3.73 19.15
CA PHE A 51 -1.03 2.94 18.22
C PHE A 51 -0.25 3.88 17.31
N GLY A 52 1.05 3.61 17.19
CA GLY A 52 1.92 4.30 16.24
C GLY A 52 1.91 3.56 14.91
N PHE A 53 1.60 4.26 13.83
CA PHE A 53 1.60 3.73 12.47
C PHE A 53 2.68 4.40 11.66
N ASN A 54 3.28 3.59 10.78
CA ASN A 54 4.13 4.11 9.73
C ASN A 54 3.26 4.36 8.50
N LEU A 55 2.95 5.63 8.23
CA LEU A 55 2.32 6.04 6.97
C LEU A 55 3.43 6.58 6.09
N VAL A 56 3.92 5.74 5.17
CA VAL A 56 4.91 6.02 4.10
C VAL A 56 6.03 7.01 4.45
N GLY A 57 7.24 6.47 4.53
CA GLY A 57 8.49 7.18 4.20
C GLY A 57 9.11 8.03 5.30
N VAL A 58 8.34 8.77 6.11
CA VAL A 58 8.95 9.68 7.11
C VAL A 58 8.11 9.93 8.36
N TYR A 59 6.79 9.84 8.27
CA TYR A 59 5.91 10.32 9.35
C TYR A 59 5.31 9.16 10.15
N LYS A 60 5.82 8.98 11.38
CA LYS A 60 5.12 8.20 12.41
C LYS A 60 3.88 8.98 12.83
N CYS A 61 2.70 8.44 12.51
CA CYS A 61 1.43 8.98 12.98
C CYS A 61 0.99 8.21 14.22
N PHE A 62 0.52 8.92 15.24
CA PHE A 62 -0.10 8.29 16.41
C PHE A 62 -1.59 8.58 16.38
N ILE A 63 -2.39 7.53 16.18
CA ILE A 63 -3.84 7.64 16.24
C ILE A 63 -4.35 6.89 17.45
N LYS A 64 -5.39 7.46 18.07
CA LYS A 64 -6.19 6.79 19.09
C LYS A 64 -7.43 6.23 18.39
N ILE A 65 -7.41 4.93 18.11
CA ILE A 65 -8.48 4.23 17.42
C ILE A 65 -8.69 2.87 18.07
N ASP A 66 -9.93 2.40 18.09
CA ASP A 66 -10.25 1.04 18.51
C ASP A 66 -9.63 0.03 17.54
N VAL A 67 -8.97 -1.01 18.07
CA VAL A 67 -8.28 -2.03 17.26
C VAL A 67 -9.26 -2.77 16.34
N GLY A 68 -10.48 -3.04 16.82
CA GLY A 68 -11.53 -3.67 16.03
C GLY A 68 -12.00 -2.81 14.85
N THR A 69 -11.91 -1.48 14.97
CA THR A 69 -12.19 -0.54 13.87
C THR A 69 -11.01 -0.38 12.93
N LEU A 70 -9.79 -0.47 13.45
CA LEU A 70 -8.56 -0.25 12.70
C LEU A 70 -8.23 -1.40 11.75
N ILE A 71 -8.38 -2.66 12.19
CA ILE A 71 -8.05 -3.83 11.36
C ILE A 71 -8.78 -3.77 9.99
N PRO A 72 -10.10 -3.52 9.92
CA PRO A 72 -10.80 -3.36 8.65
C PRO A 72 -10.27 -2.23 7.77
N LEU A 73 -9.81 -1.11 8.35
CA LEU A 73 -9.23 -0.01 7.58
C LEU A 73 -7.89 -0.39 6.94
N LEU A 74 -7.08 -1.19 7.64
CA LEU A 74 -5.83 -1.72 7.09
C LEU A 74 -6.10 -2.75 5.99
N GLU A 75 -7.12 -3.59 6.14
CA GLU A 75 -7.58 -4.53 5.10
C GLU A 75 -8.01 -3.79 3.84
N GLN A 76 -8.86 -2.76 3.98
CA GLN A 76 -9.27 -1.93 2.84
C GLN A 76 -8.08 -1.25 2.17
N ASN A 77 -7.10 -0.76 2.95
CA ASN A 77 -5.91 -0.14 2.39
C ASN A 77 -5.09 -1.11 1.53
N ILE A 78 -4.99 -2.38 1.95
CA ILE A 78 -4.33 -3.43 1.16
C ILE A 78 -5.10 -3.67 -0.14
N GLU A 79 -6.42 -3.79 -0.07
CA GLU A 79 -7.27 -4.00 -1.25
C GLU A 79 -7.16 -2.85 -2.26
N ASP A 80 -7.26 -1.61 -1.79
CA ASP A 80 -7.19 -0.40 -2.61
C ASP A 80 -5.81 -0.29 -3.30
N ASN A 81 -4.72 -0.50 -2.55
CA ASN A 81 -3.37 -0.45 -3.11
C ASN A 81 -3.13 -1.60 -4.10
N THR A 82 -3.71 -2.78 -3.85
CA THR A 82 -3.63 -3.92 -4.79
C THR A 82 -4.39 -3.62 -6.09
N ALA A 83 -5.57 -2.98 -6.00
CA ALA A 83 -6.31 -2.54 -7.17
C ALA A 83 -5.52 -1.52 -8.00
N LEU A 84 -4.88 -0.54 -7.35
CA LEU A 84 -4.01 0.44 -8.00
C LEU A 84 -2.81 -0.21 -8.70
N ILE A 85 -2.17 -1.20 -8.07
CA ILE A 85 -1.08 -1.95 -8.70
C ILE A 85 -1.58 -2.65 -9.98
N ASN A 86 -2.72 -3.32 -9.92
CA ASN A 86 -3.30 -4.01 -11.07
C ASN A 86 -3.67 -3.06 -12.22
N GLU A 87 -4.19 -1.88 -11.89
CA GLU A 87 -4.47 -0.82 -12.87
C GLU A 87 -3.19 -0.35 -13.57
N LEU A 88 -2.16 -0.02 -12.78
CA LEU A 88 -0.85 0.41 -13.32
C LEU A 88 -0.20 -0.68 -14.18
N ALA A 89 -0.26 -1.94 -13.75
CA ALA A 89 0.32 -3.04 -14.49
C ALA A 89 -0.40 -3.29 -15.83
N LYS A 90 -1.73 -3.17 -15.82
CA LYS A 90 -2.53 -3.24 -17.05
C LYS A 90 -2.17 -2.12 -18.03
N GLU A 91 -1.94 -0.90 -17.55
CA GLU A 91 -1.48 0.21 -18.39
C GLU A 91 -0.10 -0.06 -19.02
N LEU A 92 0.77 -0.77 -18.32
CA LEU A 92 2.10 -1.15 -18.79
C LEU A 92 2.12 -2.45 -19.62
N GLY A 93 1.01 -3.19 -19.67
CA GLY A 93 0.96 -4.50 -20.31
C GLY A 93 1.84 -5.55 -19.62
N ILE A 94 2.06 -5.43 -18.30
CA ILE A 94 2.85 -6.36 -17.50
C ILE A 94 1.94 -7.16 -16.55
N GLU A 95 2.36 -8.37 -16.23
CA GLU A 95 1.73 -9.17 -15.18
C GLU A 95 2.32 -8.78 -13.82
N VAL A 96 1.48 -8.74 -12.78
CA VAL A 96 1.90 -8.56 -11.39
C VAL A 96 1.84 -9.94 -10.73
N GLU A 97 2.97 -10.39 -10.18
CA GLU A 97 3.05 -11.60 -9.36
C GLU A 97 2.52 -11.37 -7.93
#